data_AF-A0A3S1BYU0-F1
#
_entry.id   AF-A0A3S1BYU0-F1
#
_cell.length_a   1.000
_cell.length_b   1.000
_cell.length_c   1.000
_cell.angle_alpha   90.00
_cell.angle_beta   90.00
_cell.angle_gamma   90.00
#
_symmetry.space_group_name_H-M   'P 1'
#
loop_
_entity.id
_entity.type
_entity.pdbx_description
1 polymer ?
#
loop_
_entity_poly.entity_id
_entity_poly.type
_entity_poly.pdbx_seq_one_letter_code
_entity_poly.pdbx_strand_id
1 'polypeptide(L)'
;MNYCTNGKIYNSQDIQNLDREEIQYLSCFQRLASAFNPQYYDILINKEDYGRLLFVDLIDRISLTAVKIYLKDAHKPIDDPVNGNVIQAAINHFQSGNEEKLILNRRV
;
A
#
# COMPACT_ATOMS: atom_id res chain seq x y z
N MET A 1 8.15 -5.86 17.14
CA MET A 1 7.05 -6.68 16.60
C MET A 1 7.50 -7.25 15.26
N ASN A 2 7.49 -8.57 15.10
CA ASN A 2 7.75 -9.20 13.79
C ASN A 2 6.50 -9.00 12.94
N TYR A 3 6.53 -8.06 11.98
CA TYR A 3 5.53 -8.00 10.93
C TYR A 3 5.72 -9.23 10.04
N CYS A 4 4.98 -10.30 10.29
CA CYS A 4 4.81 -11.39 9.33
C CYS A 4 3.98 -10.86 8.15
N THR A 5 4.57 -10.01 7.31
CA THR A 5 3.95 -9.56 6.07
C THR A 5 4.20 -10.62 4.99
N ASN A 6 3.16 -11.34 4.61
CA ASN A 6 3.17 -12.28 3.47
C ASN A 6 3.06 -11.56 2.11
N GLY A 7 3.21 -10.23 2.09
CA GLY A 7 3.03 -9.39 0.90
C GLY A 7 4.24 -9.40 -0.04
N LYS A 8 3.99 -9.16 -1.32
CA LYS A 8 5.04 -8.98 -2.33
C LYS A 8 5.54 -7.54 -2.31
N ILE A 9 6.84 -7.32 -2.19
CA ILE A 9 7.41 -5.97 -2.34
C ILE A 9 7.29 -5.54 -3.81
N TYR A 10 6.71 -4.37 -4.04
CA TYR A 10 6.68 -3.78 -5.37
C TYR A 10 8.09 -3.37 -5.81
N ASN A 11 8.51 -3.87 -6.97
CA ASN A 11 9.73 -3.45 -7.67
C ASN A 11 9.37 -3.05 -9.10
N SER A 12 9.72 -1.83 -9.50
CA SER A 12 9.46 -1.31 -10.85
C SER A 12 10.20 -2.05 -11.95
N GLN A 13 11.28 -2.78 -11.61
CA GLN A 13 12.04 -3.59 -12.57
C GLN A 13 11.47 -5.00 -12.74
N ASP A 14 10.63 -5.46 -11.81
CA ASP A 14 10.09 -6.84 -11.77
C ASP A 14 8.56 -6.89 -11.83
N ILE A 15 7.95 -6.03 -12.66
CA ILE A 15 6.48 -5.98 -12.83
C ILE A 15 5.87 -7.30 -13.28
N GLN A 16 6.66 -8.17 -13.91
CA GLN A 16 6.27 -9.52 -14.34
C GLN A 16 5.92 -10.48 -13.19
N ASN A 17 6.29 -10.15 -11.95
CA ASN A 17 5.94 -10.93 -10.76
C ASN A 17 4.53 -10.60 -10.20
N LEU A 18 3.87 -9.59 -10.78
CA LEU A 18 2.49 -9.26 -10.47
C LEU A 18 1.54 -10.25 -11.16
N ASP A 19 0.55 -10.75 -10.42
CA ASP A 19 -0.50 -11.57 -11.00
C ASP A 19 -1.54 -10.74 -11.78
N ARG A 20 -2.48 -11.42 -12.44
CA ARG A 20 -3.52 -10.79 -13.29
C ARG A 20 -4.39 -9.78 -12.56
N GLU A 21 -4.54 -9.90 -11.25
CA GLU A 21 -5.32 -8.95 -10.47
C GLU A 21 -4.46 -7.78 -10.01
N GLU A 22 -3.25 -8.07 -9.51
CA GLU A 22 -2.31 -7.04 -9.04
C GLU A 22 -1.92 -6.08 -10.15
N ILE A 23 -1.68 -6.57 -11.37
CA ILE A 23 -1.28 -5.76 -12.52
C ILE A 23 -2.31 -4.69 -12.90
N GLN A 24 -3.60 -4.90 -12.58
CA GLN A 24 -4.66 -3.91 -12.81
C GLN A 24 -4.45 -2.64 -11.97
N TYR A 25 -3.71 -2.76 -10.87
CA TYR A 25 -3.36 -1.65 -9.97
C TYR A 25 -1.92 -1.15 -10.17
N LEU A 26 -1.26 -1.50 -11.29
CA LEU A 26 0.12 -1.08 -11.56
C LEU A 26 0.29 0.44 -11.46
N SER A 27 -0.66 1.21 -11.99
CA SER A 27 -0.65 2.67 -11.90
C SER A 27 -0.68 3.18 -10.47
N CYS A 28 -1.36 2.47 -9.55
CA CYS A 28 -1.38 2.80 -8.13
C CYS A 28 0.00 2.60 -7.50
N PHE A 29 0.66 1.47 -7.81
CA PHE A 29 2.01 1.21 -7.30
C PHE A 29 3.04 2.21 -7.82
N GLN A 30 2.95 2.56 -9.11
CA GLN A 30 3.82 3.56 -9.72
C GLN A 30 3.63 4.94 -9.09
N ARG A 31 2.38 5.37 -8.84
CA ARG A 31 2.10 6.63 -8.15
C ARG A 31 2.66 6.65 -6.72
N LEU A 32 2.50 5.55 -5.98
CA LEU A 32 3.07 5.42 -4.64
C LEU A 32 4.60 5.48 -4.68
N ALA A 33 5.25 4.74 -5.58
CA ALA A 33 6.72 4.77 -5.71
C ALA A 33 7.25 6.14 -6.15
N SER A 34 6.44 6.92 -6.88
CA SER A 34 6.78 8.30 -7.24
C SER A 34 6.64 9.26 -6.06
N ALA A 35 5.70 9.02 -5.15
CA ALA A 35 5.45 9.87 -3.97
C ALA A 35 6.35 9.49 -2.79
N PHE A 36 6.69 8.20 -2.66
CA PHE A 36 7.44 7.63 -1.57
C PHE A 36 8.68 6.93 -2.12
N ASN A 37 9.84 7.54 -1.90
CA ASN A 37 11.11 7.06 -2.45
C ASN A 37 11.41 5.63 -1.94
N PRO A 38 11.58 4.63 -2.83
CA PRO A 38 11.84 3.23 -2.47
C PRO A 38 13.11 2.99 -1.64
N GLN A 39 14.02 3.96 -1.57
CA GLN A 39 15.16 3.91 -0.66
C GLN A 39 14.73 3.97 0.83
N TYR A 40 13.68 4.72 1.12
CA TYR A 40 13.20 5.01 2.48
C TYR A 40 11.89 4.30 2.81
N TYR A 41 11.12 3.88 1.80
CA TYR A 41 9.83 3.25 1.99
C TYR A 41 9.71 1.92 1.23
N ASP A 42 9.07 0.95 1.87
CA ASP A 42 8.62 -0.28 1.22
C ASP A 42 7.15 -0.19 0.83
N ILE A 43 6.81 -0.67 -0.36
CA ILE A 43 5.43 -0.82 -0.82
C ILE A 43 5.15 -2.31 -0.92
N LEU A 44 4.44 -2.87 0.06
CA LEU A 44 4.08 -4.29 0.12
C LEU A 44 2.66 -4.52 -0.36
N ILE A 45 2.52 -5.25 -1.46
CA ILE A 45 1.24 -5.67 -2.04
C ILE A 45 0.73 -6.90 -1.29
N ASN A 46 -0.44 -6.79 -0.68
CA ASN A 46 -1.00 -7.82 0.18
C ASN A 46 -2.43 -8.18 -0.22
N LYS A 47 -2.74 -9.48 -0.13
CA LYS A 47 -4.11 -10.01 -0.27
C LYS A 47 -4.53 -10.67 1.04
N GLU A 48 -5.74 -10.36 1.49
CA GLU A 48 -6.34 -10.96 2.70
C GLU A 48 -7.73 -11.51 2.37
N ASP A 49 -8.28 -12.31 3.29
CA ASP A 49 -9.65 -12.86 3.22
C ASP A 49 -9.91 -13.61 1.90
N TYR A 50 -9.04 -14.60 1.60
CA TYR A 50 -9.10 -15.38 0.36
C TYR A 50 -9.09 -14.54 -0.92
N GLY A 51 -8.42 -13.38 -0.88
CA GLY A 51 -8.34 -12.45 -2.00
C GLY A 51 -9.55 -11.52 -2.11
N ARG A 52 -10.42 -11.45 -1.10
CA ARG A 52 -11.50 -10.44 -1.04
C ARG A 52 -10.96 -9.04 -0.86
N LEU A 53 -9.82 -8.93 -0.18
CA LEU A 53 -9.13 -7.69 0.12
C LEU A 53 -7.82 -7.65 -0.66
N LEU A 54 -7.54 -6.51 -1.30
CA LEU A 54 -6.22 -6.18 -1.86
C LEU A 54 -5.85 -4.80 -1.33
N PHE A 55 -4.69 -4.69 -0.71
CA PHE A 55 -4.17 -3.45 -0.16
C PHE A 55 -2.67 -3.38 -0.31
N VAL A 56 -2.14 -2.17 -0.13
CA VAL A 56 -0.71 -1.94 0.01
C VAL A 56 -0.41 -1.51 1.43
N ASP A 57 0.64 -2.09 2.00
CA ASP A 57 1.28 -1.56 3.19
C ASP A 57 2.47 -0.72 2.74
N LEU A 58 2.39 0.58 2.97
CA LEU A 58 3.48 1.52 2.78
C LEU A 58 4.21 1.66 4.12
N ILE A 59 5.47 1.24 4.18
CA ILE A 59 6.24 1.15 5.43
C ILE A 59 7.46 2.06 5.34
N ASP A 60 7.62 2.94 6.32
CA ASP A 60 8.86 3.69 6.51
C ASP A 60 9.92 2.75 7.12
N ARG A 61 11.05 2.59 6.42
CA ARG A 61 12.12 1.67 6.81
C ARG A 61 12.85 2.08 8.08
N ILE A 62 12.81 3.36 8.45
CA ILE A 62 13.52 3.89 9.61
C ILE A 62 12.64 3.77 10.85
N SER A 63 11.42 4.31 10.79
CA SER A 63 10.51 4.34 11.95
C SER A 63 9.70 3.05 12.10
N LEU A 64 9.63 2.21 11.06
CA LEU A 64 8.74 1.03 10.97
C LEU A 64 7.25 1.36 11.11
N THR A 65 6.89 2.64 10.95
CA THR A 65 5.51 3.12 10.85
C THR A 65 4.91 2.67 9.52
N ALA A 66 3.62 2.35 9.50
CA ALA A 66 2.96 1.81 8.31
C ALA A 66 1.62 2.48 8.00
N VAL A 67 1.32 2.61 6.71
CA VAL A 67 -0.01 2.99 6.20
C VAL A 67 -0.56 1.82 5.37
N LYS A 68 -1.76 1.33 5.71
CA LYS A 68 -2.51 0.35 4.90
C LYS A 68 -3.51 1.07 4.01
N ILE A 69 -3.34 0.97 2.69
CA ILE A 69 -4.23 1.56 1.69
C ILE A 69 -4.96 0.45 0.95
N TYR A 70 -6.29 0.36 1.13
CA TYR A 70 -7.11 -0.59 0.38
C TYR A 70 -7.25 -0.14 -1.08
N LEU A 71 -7.00 -1.09 -2.00
CA LEU A 71 -7.22 -0.97 -3.44
C LEU A 71 -8.52 -1.67 -3.86
N LYS A 72 -8.89 -2.73 -3.14
CA LYS A 72 -10.11 -3.52 -3.31
C LYS A 72 -10.62 -3.94 -1.94
N ASP A 73 -11.93 -3.83 -1.74
CA ASP A 73 -12.61 -4.25 -0.52
C ASP A 73 -13.87 -5.05 -0.84
N ALA A 74 -14.05 -6.19 -0.17
CA ALA A 74 -15.16 -7.14 -0.41
C ALA A 74 -15.40 -7.46 -1.90
N HIS A 75 -14.33 -7.79 -2.63
CA HIS A 75 -14.30 -8.02 -4.09
C HIS A 75 -14.62 -6.80 -4.97
N LYS A 76 -14.83 -5.62 -4.39
CA LYS A 76 -15.13 -4.40 -5.15
C LYS A 76 -13.88 -3.52 -5.23
N PRO A 77 -13.39 -3.20 -6.44
CA PRO A 77 -12.37 -2.18 -6.60
C PRO A 77 -12.80 -0.86 -5.94
N ILE A 78 -11.83 -0.16 -5.39
CA ILE A 78 -11.99 1.22 -4.93
C ILE A 78 -11.60 2.12 -6.09
N ASP A 79 -12.43 3.11 -6.40
CA ASP A 79 -12.14 4.07 -7.46
C ASP A 79 -11.07 5.06 -6.99
N ASP A 80 -10.11 5.33 -7.89
CA ASP A 80 -8.88 6.11 -7.65
C ASP A 80 -8.30 5.95 -6.21
N PRO A 81 -7.86 4.74 -5.82
CA PRO A 81 -7.54 4.42 -4.42
C PRO A 81 -6.25 5.10 -3.93
N VAL A 82 -5.44 5.65 -4.85
CA VAL A 82 -4.24 6.43 -4.57
C VAL A 82 -4.38 7.81 -5.19
N ASN A 83 -5.46 8.51 -4.82
CA ASN A 83 -5.65 9.92 -5.16
C ASN A 83 -4.80 10.84 -4.26
N GLY A 84 -4.77 12.13 -4.60
CA GLY A 84 -3.97 13.13 -3.88
C GLY A 84 -4.29 13.23 -2.38
N ASN A 85 -5.55 13.05 -1.97
CA ASN A 85 -5.94 13.11 -0.56
C ASN A 85 -5.39 11.91 0.23
N VAL A 86 -5.39 10.72 -0.37
CA VAL A 86 -4.83 9.51 0.23
C VAL A 86 -3.30 9.65 0.40
N ILE A 87 -2.61 10.15 -0.63
CA ILE A 87 -1.17 10.40 -0.57
C ILE A 87 -0.85 11.42 0.54
N GLN A 88 -1.59 12.53 0.59
CA GLN A 88 -1.37 13.56 1.60
C GLN A 88 -1.65 13.04 3.03
N ALA A 89 -2.68 12.22 3.21
CA ALA A 89 -2.97 11.61 4.50
C ALA A 89 -1.83 10.69 4.97
N ALA A 90 -1.26 9.89 4.05
CA ALA A 90 -0.09 9.06 4.35
C ALA A 90 1.15 9.89 4.71
N ILE A 91 1.44 10.97 3.97
CA ILE A 91 2.55 11.90 4.27
C ILE A 91 2.38 12.49 5.68
N ASN A 92 1.19 13.02 5.98
CA ASN A 92 0.90 13.61 7.29
C ASN A 92 1.05 12.60 8.41
N HIS A 93 0.67 11.34 8.17
CA HIS A 93 0.82 10.27 9.16
C HIS A 93 2.29 9.99 9.50
N PHE A 94 3.15 9.81 8.50
CA PHE A 94 4.59 9.60 8.74
C PHE A 94 5.24 10.81 9.44
N GLN A 95 4.76 12.02 9.17
CA GLN A 95 5.25 13.24 9.84
C GLN A 95 4.73 13.41 11.27
N SER A 96 3.60 12.78 11.62
CA SER A 96 2.96 12.95 12.93
C SER A 96 3.72 12.24 14.07
N GLY A 97 4.57 11.28 13.75
CA GLY A 97 5.23 10.42 14.75
C GLY A 97 4.28 9.46 15.47
N ASN A 98 3.02 9.33 15.00
CA ASN A 98 2.10 8.32 15.51
C ASN A 98 2.55 6.93 15.02
N GLU A 99 2.85 6.04 15.95
CA GLU A 99 3.30 4.67 15.69
C GLU A 99 2.14 3.73 15.28
N GLU A 100 0.88 4.13 15.51
CA GLU A 100 -0.27 3.34 15.12
C GLU A 100 -0.45 3.31 13.61
N LYS A 101 -0.61 2.10 13.06
CA LYS A 101 -0.84 1.92 11.63
C LYS A 101 -2.10 2.64 11.15
N LEU A 102 -1.93 3.62 10.27
CA LEU A 102 -3.06 4.29 9.62
C LEU A 102 -3.72 3.36 8.58
N ILE A 103 -5.05 3.29 8.60
CA ILE A 103 -5.86 2.52 7.65
C ILE A 103 -6.65 3.47 6.77
N LEU A 104 -6.49 3.36 5.45
CA LEU A 104 -7.13 4.21 4.44
C LEU A 104 -7.99 3.39 3.48
N ASN A 105 -9.11 3.98 3.05
CA ASN A 105 -10.06 3.46 2.07
C ASN A 105 -10.78 2.15 2.43
N ARG A 106 -10.72 1.69 3.68
CA ARG A 106 -11.49 0.53 4.12
C ARG A 106 -12.99 0.86 4.09
N ARG A 107 -13.80 0.03 3.42
CA ARG A 107 -15.26 0.14 3.43
C ARG A 107 -15.77 -0.67 4.62
N VAL A 108 -16.50 -0.02 5.52
CA VAL A 108 -17.10 -0.63 6.73
C VAL A 108 -18.51 -1.10 6.42
#